data_AF-A0A958SY42-F1
#
_entry.id   AF-A0A958SY42-F1
#
_cell.length_a   1.000
_cell.length_b   1.000
_cell.length_c   1.000
_cell.angle_alpha   90.00
_cell.angle_beta   90.00
_cell.angle_gamma   90.00
#
_symmetry.space_group_name_H-M   'P 1'
#
loop_
_entity.id
_entity.type
_entity.pdbx_description
1 polymer ?
#
loop_
_entity_poly.entity_id
_entity_poly.type
_entity_poly.pdbx_seq_one_letter_code
_entity_poly.pdbx_strand_id
1 'polypeptide(L)'
;MKKLIYNINQYLLERYPTVWNTKIVWMLSAALGLHLIFFFIGLLSLTNVESLHERNAIYNFFENGAFPFGIIIAILLLVVWLINLFKNNGFKNFYPTSRWDIFKQFVFYFIILFSVSTFYYSYMLGVKSYTTLKYPSENIEKNISISNKAAIFFSHSITNYTLKNKKHPAPFDTLFCENREGLIDFNKPHFSYYDLNYQYYSLYTKERKLSE
;
A
#
# COMPACT_ATOMS: atom_id res chain seq x y z
N MET A 1 24.47 -31.16 -6.73
CA MET A 1 24.64 -29.76 -6.27
C MET A 1 26.06 -29.40 -5.82
N LYS A 2 26.68 -30.11 -4.86
CA LYS A 2 28.01 -29.74 -4.33
C LYS A 2 29.12 -29.61 -5.40
N LYS A 3 29.19 -30.54 -6.37
CA LYS A 3 30.15 -30.51 -7.48
C LYS A 3 29.98 -29.28 -8.38
N LEU A 4 28.73 -28.89 -8.67
CA LEU A 4 28.42 -27.71 -9.49
C LEU A 4 28.87 -26.41 -8.79
N ILE A 5 28.50 -26.25 -7.52
CA ILE A 5 28.89 -25.08 -6.70
C ILE A 5 30.41 -24.97 -6.61
N TYR A 6 31.10 -26.10 -6.38
CA TYR A 6 32.56 -26.15 -6.35
C TYR A 6 33.16 -25.71 -7.68
N ASN A 7 32.71 -26.26 -8.80
CA ASN A 7 33.21 -25.92 -10.13
C ASN A 7 33.00 -24.43 -10.46
N ILE A 8 31.82 -23.88 -10.16
CA ILE A 8 31.54 -22.44 -10.34
C ILE A 8 32.47 -21.59 -9.48
N ASN A 9 32.65 -21.96 -8.21
CA ASN A 9 33.54 -21.22 -7.32
C ASN A 9 35.00 -21.27 -7.76
N GLN A 10 35.49 -22.41 -8.24
CA GLN A 10 36.85 -22.52 -8.78
C GLN A 10 37.02 -21.66 -10.05
N TYR A 11 36.08 -21.77 -10.99
CA TYR A 11 36.09 -20.96 -12.20
C TYR A 11 36.11 -19.45 -11.90
N LEU A 12 35.25 -19.00 -10.98
CA LEU A 12 35.19 -17.60 -10.57
C LEU A 12 36.47 -17.16 -9.84
N LEU A 13 37.06 -18.03 -9.01
CA LEU A 13 38.31 -17.74 -8.30
C LEU A 13 39.47 -17.55 -9.28
N GLU A 14 39.58 -18.43 -10.28
CA GLU A 14 40.68 -18.42 -11.26
C GLU A 14 40.57 -17.28 -12.28
N ARG A 15 39.36 -16.94 -12.73
CA ARG A 15 39.15 -16.00 -13.85
C ARG A 15 38.55 -14.65 -13.47
N TYR A 16 37.77 -14.60 -12.39
CA TYR A 16 37.02 -13.41 -11.97
C TYR A 16 37.12 -13.18 -10.46
N PRO A 17 38.34 -12.95 -9.92
CA PRO A 17 38.58 -12.90 -8.48
C PRO A 17 37.73 -11.85 -7.76
N THR A 18 37.44 -10.71 -8.39
CA THR A 18 36.55 -9.67 -7.85
C THR A 18 35.11 -10.16 -7.69
N VAL A 19 34.60 -10.91 -8.67
CA VAL A 19 33.25 -11.50 -8.63
C VAL A 19 33.18 -12.58 -7.54
N TRP A 20 34.23 -13.41 -7.47
CA TRP A 20 34.33 -14.43 -6.43
C TRP A 20 34.44 -13.84 -5.03
N ASN A 21 35.23 -12.79 -4.84
CA ASN A 21 35.45 -12.16 -3.54
C ASN A 21 34.17 -11.52 -2.99
N THR A 22 33.47 -10.77 -3.83
CA THR A 22 32.20 -10.10 -3.44
C THR A 22 31.04 -11.05 -3.22
N LYS A 23 31.15 -12.31 -3.67
CA LYS A 23 30.08 -13.33 -3.65
C LYS A 23 28.80 -12.87 -4.35
N ILE A 24 28.90 -11.91 -5.28
CA ILE A 24 27.73 -11.30 -5.94
C ILE A 24 26.83 -12.33 -6.63
N VAL A 25 27.40 -13.34 -7.29
CA VAL A 25 26.62 -14.41 -7.95
C VAL A 25 25.68 -15.10 -6.97
N TRP A 26 26.20 -15.47 -5.79
CA TRP A 26 25.41 -16.14 -4.76
C TRP A 26 24.41 -15.21 -4.09
N MET A 27 24.79 -13.95 -3.87
CA MET A 27 23.91 -12.93 -3.30
C MET A 27 22.72 -12.62 -4.21
N LEU A 28 22.96 -12.43 -5.51
CA LEU A 28 21.88 -12.19 -6.46
C LEU A 28 21.01 -13.42 -6.66
N SER A 29 21.60 -14.62 -6.64
CA SER A 29 20.81 -15.87 -6.69
C SER A 29 19.89 -16.01 -5.48
N ALA A 30 20.39 -15.74 -4.27
CA ALA A 30 19.60 -15.78 -3.05
C ALA A 30 18.53 -14.68 -3.02
N ALA A 31 18.89 -13.45 -3.39
CA ALA A 31 17.96 -12.33 -3.48
C ALA A 31 16.85 -12.60 -4.51
N LEU A 32 17.18 -13.19 -5.67
CA LEU A 32 16.19 -13.59 -6.66
C LEU A 32 15.19 -14.62 -6.09
N GLY A 33 15.69 -15.63 -5.35
CA GLY A 33 14.83 -16.59 -4.66
C GLY A 33 13.87 -15.91 -3.69
N LEU A 34 14.35 -14.92 -2.93
CA LEU A 34 13.51 -14.12 -2.03
C LEU A 34 12.52 -13.22 -2.78
N HIS A 35 12.91 -12.59 -3.87
CA HIS A 35 11.99 -11.82 -4.73
C HIS A 35 10.82 -12.69 -5.21
N LEU A 36 11.09 -13.94 -5.61
CA LEU A 36 10.04 -14.89 -5.98
C LEU A 36 9.12 -15.22 -4.80
N ILE A 37 9.68 -15.46 -3.61
CA ILE A 37 8.88 -15.70 -2.40
C ILE A 37 7.98 -14.50 -2.09
N PHE A 38 8.53 -13.27 -2.07
CA PHE A 38 7.75 -12.05 -1.84
C PHE A 38 6.68 -11.84 -2.90
N PHE A 39 6.96 -12.15 -4.16
CA PHE A 39 5.97 -12.15 -5.23
C PHE A 39 4.81 -13.11 -4.93
N PHE A 40 5.09 -14.36 -4.53
CA PHE A 40 4.03 -15.32 -4.18
C PHE A 40 3.25 -14.90 -2.94
N ILE A 41 3.91 -14.35 -1.91
CA ILE A 41 3.21 -13.81 -0.73
C ILE A 41 2.26 -12.68 -1.15
N GLY A 42 2.70 -11.76 -2.01
CA GLY A 42 1.85 -10.71 -2.57
C GLY A 42 0.71 -11.23 -3.43
N LEU A 43 0.95 -12.28 -4.21
CA LEU A 43 -0.09 -12.92 -5.04
C LEU A 43 -1.20 -13.55 -4.17
N LEU A 44 -0.85 -14.07 -3.00
CA LEU A 44 -1.78 -14.71 -2.07
C LEU A 44 -2.42 -13.73 -1.07
N SER A 45 -1.93 -12.50 -0.94
CA SER A 45 -2.34 -11.58 0.13
C SER A 45 -3.80 -11.11 0.03
N LEU A 46 -4.38 -11.09 -1.17
CA LEU A 46 -5.76 -10.69 -1.43
C LEU A 46 -6.71 -11.88 -1.70
N THR A 47 -6.29 -13.09 -1.32
CA THR A 47 -7.13 -14.29 -1.47
C THR A 47 -8.23 -14.37 -0.43
N ASN A 48 -8.02 -13.81 0.77
CA ASN A 48 -9.05 -13.71 1.79
C ASN A 48 -10.02 -12.56 1.45
N VAL A 49 -11.32 -12.85 1.44
CA VAL A 49 -12.37 -11.86 1.15
C VAL A 49 -12.36 -10.69 2.13
N GLU A 50 -12.01 -10.92 3.40
CA GLU A 50 -11.93 -9.87 4.42
C GLU A 50 -10.89 -8.80 4.08
N SER A 51 -9.79 -9.20 3.41
CA SER A 51 -8.75 -8.26 2.96
C SER A 51 -9.22 -7.26 1.89
N LEU A 52 -10.38 -7.50 1.28
CA LEU A 52 -11.02 -6.60 0.29
C LEU A 52 -11.94 -5.57 0.95
N HIS A 53 -12.24 -5.71 2.24
CA HIS A 53 -13.05 -4.74 2.98
C HIS A 53 -12.26 -3.50 3.40
N GLU A 54 -10.93 -3.62 3.45
CA GLU A 54 -10.05 -2.52 3.80
C GLU A 54 -9.76 -1.61 2.61
N ARG A 55 -9.63 -0.31 2.89
CA ARG A 55 -9.23 0.67 1.88
C ARG A 55 -7.72 0.64 1.72
N ASN A 56 -7.26 0.73 0.48
CA ASN A 56 -5.85 0.84 0.09
C ASN A 56 -5.01 -0.44 0.29
N ALA A 57 -5.13 -1.39 -0.63
CA ALA A 57 -4.35 -2.65 -0.68
C ALA A 57 -2.81 -2.48 -0.63
N ILE A 58 -2.30 -1.26 -0.80
CA ILE A 58 -0.89 -0.91 -0.65
C ILE A 58 -0.44 -1.03 0.82
N TYR A 59 -1.30 -0.68 1.77
CA TYR A 59 -0.97 -0.72 3.21
C TYR A 59 -0.91 -2.14 3.76
N ASN A 60 -1.56 -3.10 3.10
CA ASN A 60 -1.55 -4.52 3.47
C ASN A 60 -0.12 -5.07 3.61
N PHE A 61 0.86 -4.55 2.86
CA PHE A 61 2.26 -4.95 3.02
C PHE A 61 2.85 -4.56 4.39
N PHE A 62 2.49 -3.37 4.87
CA PHE A 62 3.00 -2.81 6.13
C PHE A 62 2.26 -3.38 7.34
N GLU A 63 1.00 -3.78 7.17
CA GLU A 63 0.14 -4.24 8.26
C GLU A 63 0.16 -5.76 8.44
N ASN A 64 0.23 -6.56 7.36
CA ASN A 64 0.15 -8.03 7.43
C ASN A 64 1.47 -8.73 7.77
N GLY A 65 2.37 -8.08 8.49
CA GLY A 65 3.65 -8.65 8.93
C GLY A 65 4.68 -8.93 7.82
N ALA A 66 4.32 -8.75 6.53
CA ALA A 66 5.23 -8.95 5.40
C ALA A 66 6.40 -7.96 5.42
N PHE A 67 6.14 -6.70 5.82
CA PHE A 67 7.17 -5.68 5.99
C PHE A 67 8.22 -6.04 7.05
N PRO A 68 7.87 -6.29 8.34
CA PRO A 68 8.88 -6.65 9.34
C PRO A 68 9.60 -7.96 9.00
N PHE A 69 8.91 -8.94 8.40
CA PHE A 69 9.52 -10.17 7.91
C PHE A 69 10.58 -9.90 6.82
N GLY A 70 10.29 -9.02 5.86
CA GLY A 70 11.25 -8.60 4.83
C GLY A 70 12.47 -7.90 5.38
N ILE A 71 12.31 -7.05 6.39
CA ILE A 71 13.43 -6.40 7.08
C ILE A 71 14.33 -7.45 7.75
N ILE A 72 13.74 -8.38 8.52
CA ILE A 72 14.50 -9.42 9.22
C ILE A 72 15.30 -10.27 8.23
N ILE A 73 14.67 -10.72 7.15
CA ILE A 73 15.34 -11.51 6.11
C ILE A 73 16.46 -10.73 5.43
N ALA A 74 16.23 -9.46 5.09
CA ALA A 74 17.24 -8.60 4.49
C ALA A 74 18.47 -8.46 5.40
N ILE A 75 18.25 -8.21 6.69
CA ILE A 75 19.33 -8.11 7.69
C ILE A 75 20.09 -9.43 7.78
N LEU A 76 19.40 -10.57 7.92
CA LEU A 76 20.06 -11.88 8.03
C LEU A 76 20.91 -12.19 6.80
N LEU A 77 20.39 -11.93 5.60
CA LEU A 77 21.10 -12.14 4.35
C LEU A 77 22.35 -11.26 4.26
N LEU A 78 22.25 -9.98 4.64
CA LEU A 78 23.38 -9.05 4.66
C LEU A 78 24.42 -9.42 5.71
N VAL A 79 24.02 -9.88 6.91
CA VAL A 79 24.96 -10.32 7.95
C VAL A 79 25.75 -11.54 7.49
N VAL A 80 25.07 -12.56 6.95
CA VAL A 80 25.74 -13.76 6.42
C VAL A 80 26.70 -13.39 5.28
N TRP A 81 26.29 -12.45 4.43
CA TRP A 81 27.14 -11.94 3.36
C TRP A 81 28.39 -11.22 3.89
N LEU A 82 28.23 -10.29 4.83
CA LEU A 82 29.33 -9.53 5.42
C LEU A 82 30.34 -10.45 6.12
N ILE A 83 29.88 -11.48 6.85
CA ILE A 83 30.78 -12.47 7.46
C ILE A 83 31.63 -13.16 6.38
N ASN A 84 31.02 -13.58 5.27
CA ASN A 84 31.72 -14.25 4.17
C ASN A 84 32.64 -13.30 3.39
N LEU A 85 32.25 -12.03 3.25
CA LEU A 85 33.04 -10.98 2.62
C LEU A 85 34.31 -10.68 3.45
N PHE A 86 34.18 -10.52 4.77
CA PHE A 86 35.30 -10.22 5.65
C PHE A 86 36.24 -11.41 5.89
N LYS A 87 35.73 -12.64 5.81
CA LYS A 87 36.57 -13.86 5.87
C LYS A 87 37.57 -13.92 4.72
N ASN A 88 37.15 -13.55 3.51
CA ASN A 88 37.94 -13.71 2.28
C ASN A 88 38.53 -12.39 1.75
N ASN A 89 38.57 -11.34 2.57
CA ASN A 89 38.90 -10.01 2.12
C ASN A 89 40.35 -9.89 1.61
N GLY A 90 40.53 -9.65 0.32
CA GLY A 90 41.84 -9.44 -0.33
C GLY A 90 42.65 -8.25 0.22
N PHE A 91 42.01 -7.29 0.89
CA PHE A 91 42.69 -6.17 1.55
C PHE A 91 43.52 -6.62 2.77
N LYS A 92 43.16 -7.73 3.42
CA LYS A 92 43.92 -8.26 4.56
C LYS A 92 45.33 -8.74 4.18
N ASN A 93 45.52 -9.10 2.92
CA ASN A 93 46.77 -9.67 2.40
C ASN A 93 47.52 -8.71 1.47
N PHE A 94 47.17 -7.41 1.48
CA PHE A 94 47.78 -6.37 0.63
C PHE A 94 47.86 -6.76 -0.86
N TYR A 95 46.84 -7.47 -1.37
CA TYR A 95 46.82 -7.83 -2.78
C TYR A 95 46.87 -6.54 -3.63
N PRO A 96 47.79 -6.44 -4.61
CA PRO A 96 47.82 -5.30 -5.50
C PRO A 96 46.51 -5.24 -6.26
N THR A 97 45.70 -4.23 -5.97
CA THR A 97 44.37 -4.03 -6.57
C THR A 97 44.39 -2.77 -7.40
N SER A 98 43.86 -2.84 -8.62
CA SER A 98 43.76 -1.66 -9.47
C SER A 98 42.62 -0.75 -8.99
N ARG A 99 42.69 0.54 -9.34
CA ARG A 99 41.59 1.49 -9.07
C ARG A 99 40.25 1.02 -9.65
N TRP A 100 40.30 0.37 -10.81
CA TRP A 100 39.13 -0.20 -11.48
C TRP A 100 38.53 -1.39 -10.73
N ASP A 101 39.35 -2.21 -10.08
CA ASP A 101 38.84 -3.35 -9.30
C ASP A 101 38.12 -2.88 -8.04
N ILE A 102 38.61 -1.83 -7.39
CA ILE A 102 37.95 -1.19 -6.25
C ILE A 102 36.59 -0.62 -6.69
N PHE A 103 36.54 0.09 -7.82
CA PHE A 103 35.29 0.62 -8.37
C PHE A 103 34.28 -0.49 -8.70
N LYS A 104 34.73 -1.60 -9.32
CA LYS A 104 33.85 -2.76 -9.57
C LYS A 104 33.29 -3.35 -8.28
N GLN A 105 34.09 -3.48 -7.22
CA GLN A 105 33.60 -3.95 -5.93
C GLN A 105 32.51 -3.04 -5.37
N PHE A 106 32.70 -1.72 -5.43
CA PHE A 106 31.69 -0.75 -5.03
C PHE A 106 30.37 -0.93 -5.80
N VAL A 107 30.44 -1.06 -7.13
CA VAL A 107 29.25 -1.31 -7.96
C VAL A 107 28.57 -2.62 -7.56
N PHE A 108 29.34 -3.69 -7.31
CA PHE A 108 28.78 -4.96 -6.86
C PHE A 108 28.07 -4.85 -5.51
N TYR A 109 28.64 -4.14 -4.55
CA TYR A 109 28.01 -3.89 -3.25
C TYR A 109 26.71 -3.09 -3.40
N PHE A 110 26.73 -2.06 -4.25
CA PHE A 110 25.54 -1.27 -4.55
C PHE A 110 24.42 -2.12 -5.15
N ILE A 111 24.72 -2.96 -6.13
CA ILE A 111 23.73 -3.85 -6.76
C ILE A 111 23.15 -4.84 -5.74
N ILE A 112 23.98 -5.42 -4.88
CA ILE A 112 23.52 -6.34 -3.81
C ILE A 112 22.57 -5.63 -2.86
N LEU A 113 22.96 -4.44 -2.35
CA LEU A 113 22.14 -3.66 -1.43
C LEU A 113 20.81 -3.24 -2.08
N PHE A 114 20.85 -2.81 -3.34
CA PHE A 114 19.66 -2.47 -4.10
C PHE A 114 18.72 -3.67 -4.31
N SER A 115 19.27 -4.84 -4.64
CA SER A 115 18.45 -6.05 -4.79
C SER A 115 17.77 -6.45 -3.47
N VAL A 116 18.49 -6.38 -2.35
CA VAL A 116 17.93 -6.76 -1.04
C VAL A 116 16.89 -5.75 -0.53
N SER A 117 17.03 -4.45 -0.85
CA SER A 117 16.09 -3.42 -0.40
C SER A 117 14.78 -3.37 -1.19
N THR A 118 14.70 -4.05 -2.35
CA THR A 118 13.59 -3.92 -3.31
C THR A 118 12.56 -5.05 -3.24
N PHE A 119 12.57 -5.89 -2.19
CA PHE A 119 11.57 -6.96 -2.01
C PHE A 119 10.11 -6.47 -2.00
N TYR A 120 9.87 -5.24 -1.52
CA TYR A 120 8.56 -4.57 -1.58
C TYR A 120 7.96 -4.54 -2.99
N TYR A 121 8.79 -4.25 -4.00
CA TYR A 121 8.30 -4.16 -5.38
C TYR A 121 7.86 -5.52 -5.91
N SER A 122 8.57 -6.60 -5.57
CA SER A 122 8.14 -7.96 -5.94
C SER A 122 6.82 -8.33 -5.29
N TYR A 123 6.63 -7.98 -4.02
CA TYR A 123 5.35 -8.15 -3.34
C TYR A 123 4.23 -7.40 -4.07
N MET A 124 4.42 -6.12 -4.38
CA MET A 124 3.40 -5.32 -5.07
C MET A 124 3.11 -5.79 -6.49
N LEU A 125 4.12 -6.33 -7.20
CA LEU A 125 3.90 -7.01 -8.48
C LEU A 125 3.01 -8.24 -8.33
N GLY A 126 3.16 -9.02 -7.24
CA GLY A 126 2.27 -10.13 -6.91
C GLY A 126 0.83 -9.68 -6.70
N VAL A 127 0.63 -8.66 -5.86
CA VAL A 127 -0.70 -8.05 -5.57
C VAL A 127 -1.36 -7.58 -6.87
N LYS A 128 -0.63 -6.82 -7.69
CA LYS A 128 -1.13 -6.30 -8.97
C LYS A 128 -1.48 -7.42 -9.96
N SER A 129 -0.70 -8.48 -9.98
CA SER A 129 -0.95 -9.63 -10.85
C SER A 129 -2.24 -10.34 -10.45
N TYR A 130 -2.47 -10.55 -9.15
CA TYR A 130 -3.72 -11.12 -8.64
C TYR A 130 -4.93 -10.25 -8.98
N THR A 131 -4.88 -8.95 -8.72
CA THR A 131 -6.02 -8.05 -8.97
C THR A 131 -6.36 -7.98 -10.45
N THR A 132 -5.37 -7.88 -11.32
CA THR A 132 -5.58 -7.82 -12.78
C THR A 132 -6.18 -9.12 -13.31
N LEU A 133 -5.73 -10.27 -12.80
CA LEU A 133 -6.25 -11.58 -13.22
C LEU A 133 -7.67 -11.82 -12.71
N LYS A 134 -7.95 -11.45 -11.45
CA LYS A 134 -9.23 -11.70 -10.80
C LYS A 134 -10.32 -10.71 -11.24
N TYR A 135 -9.93 -9.47 -11.54
CA TYR A 135 -10.82 -8.37 -11.87
C TYR A 135 -10.42 -7.72 -13.21
N PRO A 136 -10.79 -8.34 -14.35
CA PRO A 136 -10.54 -7.76 -15.66
C PRO A 136 -11.22 -6.40 -15.84
N SER A 137 -10.55 -5.47 -16.54
CA SER A 137 -11.02 -4.10 -16.73
C SER A 137 -12.42 -4.00 -17.32
N GLU A 138 -12.75 -4.84 -18.31
CA GLU A 138 -14.08 -4.85 -18.95
C GLU A 138 -15.21 -5.13 -17.93
N ASN A 139 -15.00 -6.12 -17.05
CA ASN A 139 -15.98 -6.45 -16.01
C ASN A 139 -16.11 -5.31 -14.99
N ILE A 140 -15.00 -4.67 -14.63
CA ILE A 140 -14.98 -3.53 -13.71
C ILE A 140 -15.70 -2.33 -14.33
N GLU A 141 -15.45 -2.00 -15.59
CA GLU A 141 -16.13 -0.91 -16.30
C GLU A 141 -17.64 -1.15 -16.39
N LYS A 142 -18.05 -2.38 -16.72
CA LYS A 142 -19.47 -2.78 -16.72
C LYS A 142 -20.09 -2.60 -15.34
N ASN A 143 -19.42 -3.05 -14.29
CA ASN A 143 -19.91 -2.92 -12.91
C ASN A 143 -19.97 -1.45 -12.46
N ILE A 144 -18.99 -0.62 -12.83
CA ILE A 144 -19.02 0.83 -12.58
C ILE A 144 -20.22 1.47 -13.28
N SER A 145 -20.49 1.11 -14.54
CA SER A 145 -21.66 1.61 -15.28
C SER A 145 -22.98 1.26 -14.59
N ILE A 146 -23.13 0.00 -14.14
CA ILE A 146 -24.31 -0.45 -13.39
C ILE A 146 -24.43 0.30 -12.06
N SER A 147 -23.34 0.42 -11.31
CA SER A 147 -23.30 1.12 -10.03
C SER A 147 -23.69 2.60 -10.19
N ASN A 148 -23.16 3.28 -11.20
CA ASN A 148 -23.51 4.68 -11.50
C ASN A 148 -24.99 4.85 -11.85
N LYS A 149 -25.58 3.91 -12.60
CA LYS A 149 -27.02 3.91 -12.89
C LYS A 149 -27.86 3.66 -11.63
N ALA A 150 -27.38 2.78 -10.75
CA ALA A 150 -28.04 2.47 -9.48
C ALA A 150 -27.81 3.53 -8.38
N ALA A 151 -26.86 4.46 -8.58
CA ALA A 151 -26.43 5.41 -7.56
C ALA A 151 -27.57 6.28 -6.99
N ILE A 152 -28.61 6.54 -7.79
CA ILE A 152 -29.81 7.26 -7.35
C ILE A 152 -30.61 6.52 -6.27
N PHE A 153 -30.48 5.20 -6.20
CA PHE A 153 -31.16 4.37 -5.20
C PHE A 153 -30.30 4.15 -3.95
N PHE A 154 -29.02 4.51 -4.00
CA PHE A 154 -28.14 4.42 -2.84
C PHE A 154 -28.26 5.67 -1.98
N SER A 155 -28.56 5.48 -0.70
CA SER A 155 -28.53 6.52 0.31
C SER A 155 -27.10 6.80 0.79
N HIS A 156 -26.20 7.09 -0.14
CA HIS A 156 -24.77 7.36 0.14
C HIS A 156 -24.54 8.49 1.13
N SER A 157 -25.49 9.43 1.21
CA SER A 157 -25.46 10.54 2.15
C SER A 157 -26.77 10.53 2.91
N ILE A 158 -26.80 9.85 4.05
CA ILE A 158 -27.99 9.78 4.92
C ILE A 158 -28.48 11.18 5.31
N THR A 159 -27.57 12.16 5.37
CA THR A 159 -27.87 13.58 5.61
C THR A 159 -28.84 14.15 4.57
N ASN A 160 -28.77 13.72 3.30
CA ASN A 160 -29.69 14.16 2.25
C ASN A 160 -31.12 13.65 2.46
N TYR A 161 -31.30 12.60 3.27
CA TYR A 161 -32.60 11.99 3.59
C TYR A 161 -33.09 12.35 4.99
N THR A 162 -32.39 13.23 5.70
CA THR A 162 -32.82 13.74 7.01
C THR A 162 -34.02 14.67 6.88
N LEU A 163 -34.74 14.84 7.99
CA LEU A 163 -35.92 15.70 8.08
C LEU A 163 -35.68 17.14 7.62
N LYS A 164 -34.46 17.66 7.82
CA LYS A 164 -34.07 18.99 7.32
C LYS A 164 -34.25 19.17 5.82
N ASN A 165 -33.98 18.11 5.05
CA ASN A 165 -34.03 18.13 3.59
C ASN A 165 -35.37 17.64 3.03
N LYS A 166 -36.32 17.28 3.90
CA LYS A 166 -37.66 16.87 3.50
C LYS A 166 -38.44 18.09 3.01
N LYS A 167 -38.76 18.13 1.72
CA LYS A 167 -39.60 19.18 1.10
C LYS A 167 -41.00 18.71 0.72
N HIS A 168 -41.29 17.42 0.81
CA HIS A 168 -42.58 16.87 0.39
C HIS A 168 -43.05 15.79 1.39
N PRO A 169 -44.37 15.65 1.64
CA PRO A 169 -45.47 16.52 1.18
C PRO A 169 -45.57 17.83 1.98
N ALA A 170 -46.48 18.72 1.58
CA ALA A 170 -46.87 19.87 2.40
C ALA A 170 -47.23 19.40 3.83
N PRO A 171 -46.85 20.14 4.90
CA PRO A 171 -46.36 21.52 4.90
C PRO A 171 -44.83 21.70 4.85
N PHE A 172 -44.06 20.62 4.68
CA PHE A 172 -42.58 20.67 4.79
C PHE A 172 -41.89 21.49 3.69
N ASP A 173 -42.55 21.73 2.56
CA ASP A 173 -42.11 22.63 1.49
C ASP A 173 -42.07 24.11 1.90
N THR A 174 -42.92 24.50 2.86
CA THR A 174 -43.07 25.90 3.30
C THR A 174 -42.32 26.23 4.58
N LEU A 175 -41.93 25.21 5.36
CA LEU A 175 -41.31 25.37 6.67
C LEU A 175 -39.78 25.36 6.56
N PHE A 176 -39.12 26.20 7.35
CA PHE A 176 -37.68 26.14 7.55
C PHE A 176 -37.35 25.19 8.69
N CYS A 177 -36.53 24.17 8.43
CA CYS A 177 -36.05 23.27 9.46
C CYS A 177 -34.68 23.71 10.00
N GLU A 178 -34.60 24.00 11.29
CA GLU A 178 -33.34 24.17 12.02
C GLU A 178 -32.91 22.83 12.64
N ASN A 179 -31.61 22.57 12.64
CA ASN A 179 -31.03 21.38 13.26
C ASN A 179 -29.75 21.66 14.06
N ARG A 180 -29.37 22.93 14.23
CA ARG A 180 -28.24 23.34 15.07
C ARG A 180 -28.73 23.51 16.50
N GLU A 181 -28.14 22.77 17.43
CA GLU A 181 -28.58 22.76 18.84
C GLU A 181 -28.66 24.16 19.48
N GLY A 182 -27.71 25.05 19.16
CA GLY A 182 -27.70 26.42 19.71
C GLY A 182 -28.82 27.34 19.21
N LEU A 183 -29.63 26.91 18.24
CA LEU A 183 -30.73 27.68 17.67
C LEU A 183 -32.09 27.01 17.86
N ILE A 184 -32.11 25.81 18.45
CA ILE A 184 -33.34 25.08 18.76
C ILE A 184 -33.85 25.53 20.11
N ASP A 185 -35.15 25.81 20.16
CA ASP A 185 -35.87 26.08 21.39
C ASP A 185 -36.45 24.76 21.93
N PHE A 186 -35.71 24.13 22.85
CA PHE A 186 -36.07 22.85 23.46
C PHE A 186 -37.35 22.92 24.33
N ASN A 187 -37.82 24.12 24.67
CA ASN A 187 -39.11 24.28 25.36
C ASN A 187 -40.31 24.15 24.43
N LYS A 188 -40.07 24.12 23.11
CA LYS A 188 -41.09 23.94 22.07
C LYS A 188 -41.01 22.54 21.46
N PRO A 189 -42.08 22.09 20.78
CA PRO A 189 -42.07 20.82 20.07
C PRO A 189 -40.90 20.75 19.08
N HIS A 190 -40.13 19.68 19.18
CA HIS A 190 -39.03 19.34 18.30
C HIS A 190 -39.02 17.81 18.09
N PHE A 191 -38.31 17.37 17.07
CA PHE A 191 -38.18 15.96 16.74
C PHE A 191 -36.72 15.51 16.84
N SER A 192 -36.46 14.34 17.41
CA SER A 192 -35.10 13.83 17.59
C SER A 192 -34.88 12.56 16.76
N TYR A 193 -33.80 12.52 15.97
CA TYR A 193 -33.43 11.36 15.15
C TYR A 193 -31.92 11.34 14.85
N TYR A 194 -31.27 10.20 15.11
CA TYR A 194 -29.81 10.02 14.95
C TYR A 194 -29.00 11.16 15.58
N ASP A 195 -29.20 11.38 16.88
CA ASP A 195 -28.51 12.40 17.69
C ASP A 195 -28.68 13.85 17.20
N LEU A 196 -29.63 14.09 16.29
CA LEU A 196 -29.96 15.41 15.79
C LEU A 196 -31.38 15.77 16.22
N ASN A 197 -31.53 17.02 16.66
CA ASN A 197 -32.83 17.62 16.95
C ASN A 197 -33.26 18.48 15.76
N TYR A 198 -34.54 18.45 15.42
CA TYR A 198 -35.14 19.14 14.29
C TYR A 198 -36.32 19.96 14.77
N GLN A 199 -36.31 21.25 14.45
CA GLN A 199 -37.41 22.15 14.76
C GLN A 199 -37.80 22.96 13.52
N TYR A 200 -39.10 23.03 13.24
CA TYR A 200 -39.64 23.69 12.06
C TYR A 200 -40.23 25.05 12.40
N TYR A 201 -39.94 26.04 11.56
CA TYR A 201 -40.39 27.41 11.70
C TYR A 201 -41.08 27.89 10.43
N SER A 202 -42.12 28.70 10.58
CA SER A 202 -42.61 29.54 9.50
C SER A 202 -41.68 30.75 9.36
N LEU A 203 -41.26 31.04 8.14
CA LEU A 203 -40.47 32.24 7.84
C LEU A 203 -41.40 33.40 7.51
N TYR A 204 -41.00 34.61 7.92
CA TYR A 204 -41.62 35.85 7.49
C TYR A 204 -40.54 36.78 6.95
N THR A 205 -40.86 37.54 5.91
CA THR A 205 -39.94 38.52 5.33
C THR A 205 -40.03 39.82 6.12
N LYS A 206 -38.88 40.40 6.47
CA LYS A 206 -38.79 41.71 7.10
C LYS A 206 -37.90 42.62 6.26
N GLU A 207 -38.46 43.70 5.73
CA GLU A 207 -37.67 44.72 5.06
C GLU A 207 -36.82 45.48 6.08
N ARG A 208 -35.51 45.55 5.83
CA ARG A 208 -34.58 46.34 6.64
C ARG A 208 -34.01 47.44 5.75
N LYS A 209 -34.20 48.70 6.13
CA LYS A 209 -33.45 49.80 5.51
C LYS A 209 -31.98 49.62 5.86
N LEU A 210 -31.13 49.53 4.84
CA LEU A 210 -29.69 49.65 5.01
C LEU A 210 -29.41 51.08 5.48
N SER A 211 -28.86 51.23 6.68
CA SER A 211 -28.36 52.52 7.16
C SER A 211 -27.14 52.91 6.34
N GLU A 212 -27.12 54.16 5.83
CA GLU A 212 -25.92 54.79 5.25
C GLU A 212 -24.73 54.79 6.21
#